data_AF-A0A2H9QTV4-F1
#
_entry.id   AF-A0A2H9QTV4-F1
#
_cell.length_a   1.000
_cell.length_b   1.000
_cell.length_c   1.000
_cell.angle_alpha   90.00
_cell.angle_beta   90.00
_cell.angle_gamma   90.00
#
_symmetry.space_group_name_H-M   'P 1'
#
loop_
_entity.id
_entity.type
_entity.pdbx_description
1 polymer ?
#
loop_
_entity_poly.entity_id
_entity_poly.type
_entity_poly.pdbx_seq_one_letter_code
_entity_poly.pdbx_strand_id
1 'polypeptide(L)' 'MIDSGKKILEMALKMGADEAEIFLVKNNGTSFSIEKNSVTFASSNMSYGIG' A
#
# COMPACT_ATOMS: atom_id res chain seq x y z
N MET A 1 -3.72 9.09 -2.14
CA MET A 1 -2.42 8.41 -2.35
C MET A 1 -1.68 8.93 -3.56
N ILE A 2 -2.28 8.98 -4.76
CA ILE A 2 -1.61 9.53 -5.94
C ILE A 2 -1.20 11.00 -5.72
N ASP A 3 -2.10 11.83 -5.18
CA ASP A 3 -1.77 13.24 -4.89
C ASP A 3 -0.69 13.40 -3.80
N SER A 4 -0.67 12.46 -2.84
CA SER A 4 0.37 12.42 -1.81
C SER A 4 1.73 12.03 -2.41
N GLY A 5 1.76 11.04 -3.31
CA GLY A 5 2.95 10.66 -4.06
C GLY A 5 3.49 11.82 -4.89
N LYS A 6 2.62 12.51 -5.65
CA LYS A 6 3.02 13.69 -6.44
C LYS A 6 3.70 14.76 -5.58
N LYS A 7 3.16 15.07 -4.40
CA LYS A 7 3.76 16.04 -3.48
C LYS A 7 5.15 15.61 -2.98
N ILE A 8 5.34 14.32 -2.71
CA ILE A 8 6.64 13.78 -2.28
C ILE A 8 7.65 13.87 -3.43
N LEU A 9 7.23 13.56 -4.66
CA LEU A 9 8.06 13.65 -5.86
C LEU A 9 8.54 15.10 -6.07
N GLU A 10 7.59 16.05 -6.05
CA GLU A 10 7.89 17.47 -6.19
C GLU A 10 8.82 17.97 -5.09
N MET A 11 8.66 17.47 -3.86
CA MET A 11 9.56 17.81 -2.76
C MET A 11 10.97 17.28 -2.99
N ALA A 12 11.12 16.03 -3.43
CA ALA A 12 12.43 15.43 -3.71
C ALA A 12 13.18 16.23 -4.80
N LEU A 13 12.50 16.59 -5.89
CA LEU A 13 13.08 17.41 -6.96
C LEU A 13 13.47 18.81 -6.45
N LYS A 14 12.62 19.45 -5.63
CA LYS A 14 12.96 20.74 -5.00
C LYS A 14 14.14 20.68 -4.04
N MET A 15 14.39 19.52 -3.45
CA MET A 15 15.54 19.28 -2.57
C MET A 15 16.83 18.97 -3.35
N GLY A 16 16.78 18.98 -4.68
CA GLY A 16 17.96 18.81 -5.54
C GLY A 16 18.20 17.37 -5.98
N ALA A 17 17.18 16.49 -5.93
CA ALA A 17 17.28 15.21 -6.61
C ALA A 17 17.29 15.43 -8.14
N ASP A 18 18.27 14.84 -8.82
CA ASP A 18 18.36 14.89 -10.28
C ASP A 18 17.19 14.13 -10.93
N GLU A 19 16.77 13.03 -10.30
CA GLU A 19 15.63 12.21 -10.69
C GLU A 19 14.92 11.68 -9.42
N ALA A 20 13.60 11.46 -9.51
CA ALA A 20 12.82 10.87 -8.45
C ALA A 20 11.78 9.91 -9.04
N GLU A 21 11.57 8.78 -8.36
CA GLU A 21 10.53 7.80 -8.66
C GLU A 21 9.79 7.46 -7.37
N ILE A 22 8.49 7.13 -7.47
CA ILE A 22 7.69 6.72 -6.32
C ILE A 22 6.92 5.46 -6.67
N PHE A 23 6.99 4.50 -5.75
CA PHE A 23 6.23 3.26 -5.81
C PHE A 23 5.07 3.33 -4.82
N LEU A 24 3.85 3.21 -5.33
CA LEU A 24 2.63 3.14 -4.53
C LEU A 24 2.10 1.72 -4.54
N VAL A 25 1.97 1.13 -3.35
CA VAL A 25 1.44 -0.22 -3.19
C VAL A 25 0.13 -0.16 -2.42
N LYS A 26 -0.91 -0.82 -2.97
CA LYS A 26 -2.16 -1.11 -2.28
C LYS A 26 -2.36 -2.61 -2.28
N ASN A 27 -2.41 -3.22 -1.11
CA ASN A 27 -2.69 -4.64 -0.96
C ASN A 27 -4.03 -4.82 -0.27
N ASN A 28 -4.91 -5.57 -0.90
CA ASN A 28 -6.21 -5.97 -0.36
C ASN A 28 -6.21 -7.49 -0.24
N GLY A 29 -6.27 -8.00 0.99
CA GLY A 29 -6.26 -9.43 1.25
C GLY A 29 -7.50 -9.86 2.03
N THR A 30 -8.22 -10.85 1.51
CA THR A 30 -9.26 -11.55 2.26
C THR A 30 -8.73 -12.92 2.65
N SER A 31 -8.91 -13.29 3.91
CA SER A 31 -8.39 -14.53 4.48
C SER A 31 -9.50 -15.23 5.25
N PHE A 32 -9.66 -16.53 5.05
CA PHE A 32 -10.61 -17.34 5.79
C PHE A 32 -10.00 -18.70 6.12
N SER A 33 -10.33 -19.21 7.30
CA SER A 33 -9.94 -20.54 7.76
C SER A 33 -11.18 -21.35 8.07
N ILE A 34 -11.21 -22.59 7.60
CA ILE A 34 -12.31 -23.54 7.82
C ILE A 34 -11.73 -24.76 8.53
N GLU A 35 -12.29 -25.10 9.68
CA GLU A 35 -11.95 -26.30 10.43
C GLU A 35 -13.22 -27.08 10.75
N LYS A 36 -13.20 -28.41 10.54
CA LYS A 36 -14.33 -29.31 10.86
C LYS A 36 -15.67 -28.84 10.27
N ASN A 37 -15.66 -28.42 9.00
CA ASN A 37 -16.83 -27.88 8.28
C ASN A 37 -17.43 -26.58 8.87
N SER A 38 -16.67 -25.85 9.70
CA SER A 38 -17.06 -24.54 10.23
C SER A 38 -16.01 -23.48 9.92
N VAL A 39 -16.44 -22.26 9.62
CA VAL A 39 -15.54 -21.11 9.48
C VAL A 39 -15.05 -20.71 10.87
N THR A 40 -13.75 -20.80 11.10
CA THR A 40 -13.13 -20.44 12.40
C THR A 40 -12.52 -19.05 12.38
N PHE A 41 -12.15 -18.55 11.20
CA PHE A 41 -11.56 -17.23 11.03
C PHE A 41 -11.98 -16.63 9.70
N ALA A 42 -12.30 -15.35 9.70
CA ALA A 42 -12.48 -14.54 8.51
C ALA A 42 -11.93 -13.14 8.77
N SER A 43 -11.08 -12.65 7.89
CA SER A 43 -10.46 -11.34 8.00
C SER A 43 -10.34 -10.69 6.63
N SER A 44 -10.54 -9.39 6.60
CA SER A 44 -10.24 -8.53 5.46
C SER A 44 -9.20 -7.54 5.90
N ASN A 45 -8.05 -7.55 5.21
CA ASN A 45 -6.91 -6.70 5.48
C ASN A 45 -6.69 -5.77 4.29
N MET A 46 -6.34 -4.54 4.60
CA MET A 46 -6.00 -3.53 3.60
C MET A 46 -4.73 -2.83 4.07
N SER A 47 -3.67 -2.89 3.28
CA SER A 47 -2.41 -2.23 3.57
C SER A 47 -1.98 -1.32 2.42
N TYR A 48 -1.25 -0.27 2.81
CA TYR A 48 -0.78 0.78 1.93
C TYR A 48 0.72 0.98 2.17
N GLY A 49 1.48 1.10 1.08
CA GLY A 49 2.92 1.35 1.11
C GLY A 49 3.30 2.46 0.13
N ILE A 50 4.29 3.25 0.52
CA ILE A 50 4.94 4.25 -0.32
C ILE A 50 6.44 4.02 -0.18
N GLY A 51 7.15 3.92 -1.31
CA GLY A 51 8.60 3.72 -1.40
C GLY A 51 9.22 4.57 -2.48
#